data_AF-A0A373PV11-F1
#
_entry.id   AF-A0A373PV11-F1
#
_cell.length_a   1.000
_cell.length_b   1.000
_cell.length_c   1.000
_cell.angle_alpha   90.00
_cell.angle_beta   90.00
_cell.angle_gamma   90.00
#
_symmetry.space_group_name_H-M   'P 1'
#
loop_
_entity.id
_entity.type
_entity.pdbx_description
1 polymer ?
#
loop_
_entity_poly.entity_id
_entity_poly.type
_entity_poly.pdbx_seq_one_letter_code
_entity_poly.pdbx_strand_id
1 'polypeptide(L)'
;MSEENKNVRCDLCGEEISSQNAIRFDGTILCTDCFNQRVTECSHCGRSIWRDDSRNGEYCQDCYDELYETCNECGEDVYRDDVCYHDGEPYCQRCYDEINDSIIHDYYYKPDPIFYGKGQPHYGIELEIDEGGEYDDNAERILNIGNKINEHVYCKHDGSLDDGFEIVSHPATLEYHTNTIPWKKILDKALEMGYYSHNSGTCGLHVHINRAALGESVEEQENTIARIVYFFEKFWDKILRFSRRTETQADRWASRYGCSMDNPKESLKGAKTSGLGRYTAVNLTNTFTVELRIFRGTLRYKTFMATLQFVDLLCEMAINLTDEEFQTMTWKEFAKTVSANKAELKEYLKIRGLEE
;
A
#
# COMPACT_ATOMS: atom_id res chain seq x y z
N MET A 1 -47.47 7.13 -72.38
CA MET A 1 -47.25 5.91 -71.59
C MET A 1 -47.45 6.31 -70.15
N SER A 2 -48.55 5.89 -69.54
CA SER A 2 -48.91 6.18 -68.15
C SER A 2 -47.91 5.49 -67.22
N GLU A 3 -47.11 6.25 -66.49
CA GLU A 3 -46.37 5.73 -65.34
C GLU A 3 -47.40 5.22 -64.34
N GLU A 4 -47.47 3.91 -64.14
CA GLU A 4 -48.26 3.31 -63.07
C GLU A 4 -47.74 3.89 -61.74
N ASN A 5 -48.55 4.73 -61.09
CA ASN A 5 -48.37 5.09 -59.69
C ASN A 5 -48.52 3.81 -58.85
N LYS A 6 -47.43 3.08 -58.66
CA LYS A 6 -47.40 1.93 -57.76
C LYS A 6 -47.48 2.45 -56.33
N ASN A 7 -48.59 2.17 -55.65
CA ASN A 7 -48.71 2.45 -54.22
C ASN A 7 -48.05 1.31 -53.43
N VAL A 8 -47.45 1.67 -52.30
CA VAL A 8 -46.86 0.75 -51.32
C VAL A 8 -47.52 0.99 -49.97
N ARG A 9 -47.46 0.01 -49.06
CA ARG A 9 -48.04 0.17 -47.71
C ARG A 9 -46.94 0.50 -46.70
N CYS A 10 -47.27 1.38 -45.74
CA CYS A 10 -46.47 1.59 -44.55
C CYS A 10 -46.45 0.30 -43.73
N ASP A 11 -45.27 -0.19 -43.36
CA ASP A 11 -45.10 -1.43 -42.62
C ASP A 11 -45.54 -1.29 -41.15
N LEU A 12 -45.67 -0.06 -40.62
CA LEU A 12 -46.08 0.19 -39.23
C LEU A 12 -47.58 0.49 -39.07
N CYS A 13 -48.14 1.38 -39.88
CA CYS A 13 -49.55 1.80 -39.75
C CYS A 13 -50.48 1.23 -40.83
N GLY A 14 -49.93 0.61 -41.89
CA GLY A 14 -50.70 0.02 -42.99
C GLY A 14 -51.26 1.01 -44.02
N GLU A 15 -50.97 2.31 -43.88
CA GLU A 15 -51.40 3.36 -44.81
C GLU A 15 -50.87 3.12 -46.23
N GLU A 16 -51.69 3.36 -47.26
CA GLU A 16 -51.25 3.31 -48.66
C GLU A 16 -50.60 4.63 -49.08
N ILE A 17 -49.32 4.56 -49.44
CA ILE A 17 -48.48 5.69 -49.81
C ILE A 17 -48.12 5.55 -51.29
N SER A 18 -48.04 6.65 -52.02
CA SER A 18 -47.41 6.61 -53.35
C SER A 18 -45.95 6.18 -53.21
N SER A 19 -45.46 5.34 -54.13
CA SER A 19 -44.04 4.92 -54.09
C SER A 19 -43.04 6.07 -54.09
N GLN A 20 -43.42 7.25 -54.59
CA GLN A 20 -42.59 8.47 -54.58
C GLN A 20 -42.47 9.12 -53.20
N ASN A 21 -43.46 8.93 -52.32
CA ASN A 21 -43.51 9.54 -50.97
C ASN A 21 -43.15 8.53 -49.86
N ALA A 22 -42.89 7.27 -50.21
CA ALA A 22 -42.54 6.23 -49.25
C ALA A 22 -41.09 6.35 -48.80
N ILE A 23 -40.85 6.43 -47.49
CA ILE A 23 -39.51 6.51 -46.92
C ILE A 23 -39.03 5.09 -46.62
N ARG A 24 -37.84 4.73 -47.09
CA ARG A 24 -37.20 3.45 -46.78
C ARG A 24 -36.12 3.67 -45.73
N PHE A 25 -36.29 3.05 -44.57
CA PHE A 25 -35.35 3.17 -43.46
C PHE A 25 -35.11 1.78 -42.86
N ASP A 26 -33.85 1.37 -42.82
CA ASP A 26 -33.41 0.06 -42.32
C ASP A 26 -34.26 -1.13 -42.83
N GLY A 27 -34.47 -1.18 -44.15
CA GLY A 27 -35.27 -2.21 -44.80
C GLY A 27 -36.79 -2.09 -44.65
N THR A 28 -37.29 -1.14 -43.84
CA THR A 28 -38.71 -0.90 -43.56
C THR A 28 -39.27 0.25 -44.41
N ILE A 29 -40.51 0.12 -44.90
CA ILE A 29 -41.23 1.16 -45.65
C ILE A 29 -42.13 1.94 -44.69
N LEU A 30 -41.95 3.26 -44.62
CA LEU A 30 -42.64 4.14 -43.68
C LEU A 30 -43.36 5.29 -44.40
N CYS A 31 -44.52 5.69 -43.88
CA CYS A 31 -45.09 7.01 -44.18
C CYS A 31 -44.34 8.11 -43.41
N THR A 32 -44.49 9.36 -43.83
CA THR A 32 -43.82 10.52 -43.22
C THR A 32 -44.13 10.64 -41.73
N ASP A 33 -45.37 10.38 -41.31
CA ASP A 33 -45.77 10.46 -39.90
C ASP A 33 -45.10 9.39 -39.05
N CYS A 34 -45.08 8.14 -39.52
CA CYS A 34 -44.39 7.04 -38.84
C CYS A 34 -42.88 7.29 -38.76
N PHE A 35 -42.27 7.80 -39.83
CA PHE A 35 -40.85 8.15 -39.82
C PHE A 35 -40.55 9.21 -38.75
N ASN A 36 -41.29 10.32 -38.74
CA ASN A 36 -41.05 11.41 -37.77
C ASN A 36 -41.33 10.99 -36.31
N GLN A 37 -42.25 10.05 -36.09
CA GLN A 37 -42.55 9.56 -34.74
C GLN A 37 -41.54 8.52 -34.24
N ARG A 38 -41.06 7.64 -35.13
CA ARG A 38 -40.27 6.46 -34.77
C ARG A 38 -38.78 6.58 -35.04
N VAL A 39 -38.36 7.54 -35.85
CA VAL A 39 -36.96 7.77 -36.20
C VAL A 39 -36.51 9.08 -35.56
N THR A 40 -35.30 9.07 -35.00
CA THR A 40 -34.63 10.25 -34.47
C THR A 40 -33.23 10.34 -35.07
N GLU A 41 -32.63 11.52 -35.01
CA GLU A 41 -31.24 11.71 -35.44
C GLU A 41 -30.32 11.63 -34.21
N CYS A 42 -29.20 10.91 -34.34
CA CYS A 42 -28.17 10.90 -33.32
C CYS A 42 -27.50 12.28 -33.23
N SER A 43 -27.55 12.92 -32.06
CA SER A 43 -27.03 14.27 -31.84
C SER A 43 -25.51 14.39 -32.06
N HIS A 44 -24.76 13.28 -32.01
CA HIS A 44 -23.30 13.27 -32.20
C HIS A 44 -22.90 13.05 -33.67
N CYS A 45 -23.40 12.00 -34.32
CA CYS A 45 -22.96 11.60 -35.66
C CYS A 45 -23.94 11.97 -36.79
N GLY A 46 -25.13 12.48 -36.47
CA GLY A 46 -26.16 12.84 -37.44
C GLY A 46 -26.85 11.63 -38.12
N ARG A 47 -26.55 10.40 -37.68
CA ARG A 47 -27.18 9.19 -38.23
C ARG A 47 -28.63 9.11 -37.76
N SER A 48 -29.56 8.89 -38.69
CA SER A 48 -30.94 8.51 -38.34
C SER A 48 -30.96 7.11 -37.73
N ILE A 49 -31.62 6.95 -36.59
CA ILE A 49 -31.77 5.71 -35.82
C ILE A 49 -33.23 5.55 -35.39
N TRP A 50 -33.65 4.32 -35.09
CA TRP A 50 -34.93 4.13 -34.42
C TRP A 50 -34.89 4.76 -33.03
N ARG A 51 -35.97 5.46 -32.66
CA ARG A 51 -36.09 6.13 -31.37
C ARG A 51 -35.99 5.12 -30.21
N ASP A 52 -36.53 3.92 -30.39
CA ASP A 52 -36.48 2.84 -29.41
C ASP A 52 -35.04 2.28 -29.21
N ASP A 53 -34.15 2.51 -30.18
CA ASP A 53 -32.73 2.11 -30.15
C ASP A 53 -31.81 3.24 -29.66
N SER A 54 -32.36 4.41 -29.35
CA SER A 54 -31.57 5.55 -28.88
C SER A 54 -31.20 5.42 -27.39
N ARG A 55 -29.98 5.80 -27.04
CA ARG A 55 -29.52 5.99 -25.65
C ARG A 55 -29.82 7.41 -25.21
N ASN A 56 -30.42 7.55 -24.04
CA ASN A 56 -30.91 8.80 -23.47
C ASN A 56 -31.81 9.63 -24.42
N GLY A 57 -32.43 8.99 -25.42
CA GLY A 57 -33.27 9.67 -26.41
C GLY A 57 -32.52 10.42 -27.50
N GLU A 58 -31.17 10.41 -27.50
CA GLU A 58 -30.34 11.36 -28.26
C GLU A 58 -29.20 10.70 -29.04
N TYR A 59 -28.65 9.56 -28.57
CA TYR A 59 -27.45 8.97 -29.16
C TYR A 59 -27.71 7.57 -29.72
N CYS A 60 -27.00 7.20 -30.78
CA CYS A 60 -26.89 5.79 -31.17
C CYS A 60 -25.95 5.04 -30.21
N GLN A 61 -26.07 3.72 -30.12
CA GLN A 61 -25.23 2.88 -29.26
C GLN A 61 -23.73 3.17 -29.44
N ASP A 62 -23.23 3.14 -30.68
CA ASP A 62 -21.80 3.36 -30.98
C ASP A 62 -21.29 4.70 -30.40
N CYS A 63 -22.04 5.80 -30.60
CA CYS A 63 -21.66 7.10 -30.08
C CYS A 63 -21.84 7.20 -28.56
N TYR A 64 -22.80 6.48 -27.98
CA TYR A 64 -22.95 6.44 -26.53
C TYR A 64 -21.72 5.78 -25.87
N ASP A 65 -21.30 4.63 -26.40
CA ASP A 65 -20.13 3.90 -25.89
C ASP A 65 -18.81 4.66 -26.12
N GLU A 66 -18.75 5.47 -27.18
CA GLU A 66 -17.64 6.40 -27.43
C GLU A 66 -17.61 7.61 -26.52
N LEU A 67 -18.75 8.04 -25.96
CA LEU A 67 -18.86 9.29 -25.20
C LEU A 67 -19.01 9.08 -23.69
N TYR A 68 -19.45 7.90 -23.25
CA TYR A 68 -19.74 7.61 -21.85
C TYR A 68 -19.01 6.36 -21.36
N GLU A 69 -18.72 6.33 -20.06
CA GLU A 69 -18.31 5.13 -19.31
C GLU A 69 -19.14 5.02 -18.04
N THR A 70 -19.38 3.80 -17.58
CA THR A 70 -20.19 3.53 -16.40
C THR A 70 -19.30 3.50 -15.16
N CYS A 71 -19.63 4.31 -14.14
CA CYS A 71 -18.94 4.30 -12.87
C CYS A 71 -19.01 2.92 -12.20
N ASN A 72 -17.85 2.37 -11.83
CA ASN A 72 -17.73 1.04 -11.24
C ASN A 72 -18.45 0.90 -9.88
N GLU A 73 -18.53 1.99 -9.10
CA GLU A 73 -19.14 1.97 -7.77
C GLU A 73 -20.66 2.15 -7.81
N CYS A 74 -21.15 3.23 -8.42
CA CYS A 74 -22.57 3.60 -8.36
C CYS A 74 -23.39 3.22 -9.60
N GLY A 75 -22.75 2.77 -10.68
CA GLY A 75 -23.40 2.42 -11.94
C GLY A 75 -23.94 3.60 -12.75
N GLU A 76 -23.57 4.83 -12.39
CA GLU A 76 -23.92 6.04 -13.14
C GLU A 76 -23.09 6.15 -14.43
N ASP A 77 -23.73 6.46 -15.56
CA ASP A 77 -23.02 6.74 -16.80
C ASP A 77 -22.45 8.16 -16.79
N VAL A 78 -21.13 8.26 -16.94
CA VAL A 78 -20.35 9.50 -16.85
C VAL A 78 -19.78 9.80 -18.22
N TYR A 79 -19.85 11.07 -18.63
CA TYR A 79 -19.24 11.50 -19.88
C TYR A 79 -17.72 11.33 -19.79
N ARG A 80 -17.08 10.76 -20.81
CA ARG A 80 -15.65 10.36 -20.78
C ARG A 80 -14.70 11.47 -20.35
N ASP A 81 -14.98 12.72 -20.73
CA ASP A 81 -14.13 13.86 -20.34
C ASP A 81 -14.24 14.19 -18.83
N ASP A 82 -15.28 13.70 -18.16
CA ASP A 82 -15.56 13.88 -16.73
C ASP A 82 -15.32 12.60 -15.91
N VAL A 83 -14.86 11.52 -16.54
CA VAL A 83 -14.52 10.25 -15.86
C VAL A 83 -13.20 10.39 -15.12
N CYS A 84 -13.20 10.01 -13.85
CA CYS A 84 -11.98 9.87 -13.06
C CYS A 84 -11.57 8.39 -13.01
N TYR A 85 -10.26 8.10 -13.06
CA TYR A 85 -9.74 6.73 -13.03
C TYR A 85 -9.00 6.43 -11.74
N HIS A 86 -9.36 5.33 -11.08
CA HIS A 86 -8.65 4.75 -9.93
C HIS A 86 -8.39 3.27 -10.21
N ASP A 87 -7.15 2.81 -10.09
CA ASP A 87 -6.72 1.43 -10.44
C ASP A 87 -7.13 0.93 -11.84
N GLY A 88 -7.25 1.87 -12.79
CA GLY A 88 -7.63 1.56 -14.17
C GLY A 88 -9.13 1.38 -14.39
N GLU A 89 -9.95 1.53 -13.34
CA GLU A 89 -11.41 1.48 -13.42
C GLU A 89 -12.02 2.90 -13.41
N PRO A 90 -13.15 3.12 -14.11
CA PRO A 90 -13.79 4.43 -14.23
C PRO A 90 -14.72 4.74 -13.05
N TYR A 91 -14.70 5.99 -12.59
CA TYR A 91 -15.53 6.50 -11.50
C TYR A 91 -16.11 7.87 -11.86
N CYS A 92 -17.32 8.16 -11.34
CA CYS A 92 -17.83 9.53 -11.33
C CYS A 92 -17.05 10.35 -10.29
N GLN A 93 -17.03 11.67 -10.47
CA GLN A 93 -16.28 12.59 -9.58
C GLN A 93 -16.55 12.33 -8.09
N ARG A 94 -17.83 12.17 -7.71
CA ARG A 94 -18.20 11.93 -6.31
C ARG A 94 -17.60 10.63 -5.75
N CYS A 95 -17.76 9.51 -6.47
CA CYS A 95 -17.22 8.23 -6.00
C CYS A 95 -15.69 8.22 -6.04
N TYR A 96 -15.09 8.90 -7.02
CA TYR A 96 -13.64 9.08 -7.07
C TYR A 96 -13.09 9.91 -5.90
N ASP A 97 -13.79 10.99 -5.54
CA ASP A 97 -13.46 11.81 -4.38
C ASP A 97 -13.61 11.00 -3.08
N GLU A 98 -14.68 10.21 -2.94
CA GLU A 98 -14.87 9.32 -1.78
C GLU A 98 -13.75 8.26 -1.65
N ILE A 99 -13.27 7.72 -2.78
CA ILE A 99 -12.12 6.79 -2.80
C ILE A 99 -10.82 7.52 -2.43
N ASN A 100 -10.64 8.75 -2.90
CA ASN A 100 -9.46 9.56 -2.63
C ASN A 100 -9.45 10.23 -1.24
N ASP A 101 -10.59 10.34 -0.58
CA ASP A 101 -10.75 10.89 0.78
C ASP A 101 -10.64 9.82 1.88
N SER A 102 -10.43 8.55 1.53
CA SER A 102 -10.22 7.49 2.54
C SER A 102 -8.97 7.78 3.37
N ILE A 103 -9.14 7.85 4.69
CA ILE A 103 -8.05 8.14 5.63
C ILE A 103 -7.16 6.89 5.81
N ILE A 104 -7.77 5.72 5.73
CA ILE A 104 -7.09 4.44 5.62
C ILE A 104 -6.93 4.13 4.13
N HIS A 105 -5.72 4.31 3.62
CA HIS A 105 -5.43 4.05 2.21
C HIS A 105 -5.35 2.55 1.92
N ASP A 106 -5.39 2.19 0.65
CA ASP A 106 -5.23 0.81 0.22
C ASP A 106 -3.84 0.25 0.58
N TYR A 107 -3.70 -1.07 0.55
CA TYR A 107 -2.45 -1.72 0.96
C TYR A 107 -1.26 -1.44 0.01
N TYR A 108 -1.50 -1.02 -1.24
CA TYR A 108 -0.44 -0.61 -2.17
C TYR A 108 -0.06 0.86 -2.04
N TYR A 109 -0.86 1.65 -1.31
CA TYR A 109 -0.58 3.06 -1.09
C TYR A 109 0.87 3.27 -0.62
N LYS A 110 1.57 4.13 -1.36
CA LYS A 110 2.97 4.46 -1.08
C LYS A 110 3.24 5.87 -1.59
N PRO A 111 3.10 6.89 -0.73
CA PRO A 111 3.36 8.27 -1.12
C PRO A 111 4.85 8.49 -1.37
N ASP A 112 5.18 9.59 -2.04
CA ASP A 112 6.58 10.02 -2.18
C ASP A 112 7.20 10.23 -0.78
N PRO A 113 8.35 9.62 -0.48
CA PRO A 113 8.89 9.64 0.87
C PRO A 113 9.43 11.03 1.24
N ILE A 114 8.90 11.61 2.32
CA ILE A 114 9.45 12.82 2.95
C ILE A 114 10.51 12.40 3.98
N PHE A 115 11.77 12.76 3.75
CA PHE A 115 12.86 12.39 4.66
C PHE A 115 13.01 13.40 5.80
N TYR A 116 12.88 12.94 7.04
CA TYR A 116 12.95 13.78 8.24
C TYR A 116 14.21 13.57 9.08
N GLY A 117 14.76 14.67 9.58
CA GLY A 117 16.00 14.66 10.36
C GLY A 117 17.24 14.90 9.49
N LYS A 118 18.38 15.14 10.16
CA LYS A 118 19.66 15.37 9.47
C LYS A 118 20.53 14.13 9.57
N GLY A 119 21.22 13.81 8.48
CA GLY A 119 22.16 12.70 8.43
C GLY A 119 21.48 11.40 7.97
N GLN A 120 22.10 10.28 8.32
CA GLN A 120 21.67 8.92 7.99
C GLN A 120 22.05 8.01 9.17
N PRO A 121 21.39 6.85 9.35
CA PRO A 121 20.31 6.29 8.50
C PRO A 121 18.93 6.91 8.75
N HIS A 122 18.01 6.71 7.81
CA HIS A 122 16.58 6.97 7.99
C HIS A 122 15.81 5.65 8.10
N TYR A 123 14.82 5.65 9.00
CA TYR A 123 13.98 4.52 9.30
C TYR A 123 12.54 4.81 8.89
N GLY A 124 11.94 3.93 8.09
CA GLY A 124 10.49 3.89 7.88
C GLY A 124 9.88 2.88 8.84
N ILE A 125 8.76 3.19 9.46
CA ILE A 125 8.10 2.32 10.43
C ILE A 125 6.78 1.86 9.86
N GLU A 126 6.49 0.57 9.97
CA GLU A 126 5.16 -0.01 9.75
C GLU A 126 4.72 -0.66 11.07
N LEU A 127 3.63 -0.16 11.66
CA LEU A 127 3.09 -0.67 12.92
C LEU A 127 1.65 -1.12 12.73
N GLU A 128 1.44 -2.42 12.79
CA GLU A 128 0.12 -3.04 12.71
C GLU A 128 -0.62 -2.91 14.05
N ILE A 129 -1.88 -2.46 14.00
CA ILE A 129 -2.80 -2.36 15.14
C ILE A 129 -4.14 -3.00 14.82
N ASP A 130 -4.71 -3.75 15.75
CA ASP A 130 -5.83 -4.68 15.52
C ASP A 130 -6.87 -4.62 16.66
N GLU A 131 -8.02 -5.29 16.47
CA GLU A 131 -9.17 -5.40 17.41
C GLU A 131 -9.91 -4.08 17.73
N GLY A 132 -9.52 -2.97 17.10
CA GLY A 132 -10.08 -1.64 17.37
C GLY A 132 -10.96 -1.10 16.24
N GLY A 133 -11.16 -1.87 15.18
CA GLY A 133 -11.87 -1.44 13.98
C GLY A 133 -10.95 -0.93 12.88
N GLU A 134 -11.29 -1.23 11.63
CA GLU A 134 -10.76 -0.49 10.48
C GLU A 134 -11.69 0.70 10.17
N TYR A 135 -11.55 1.79 10.94
CA TYR A 135 -12.41 2.97 10.83
C TYR A 135 -11.60 4.24 10.57
N ASP A 136 -12.02 5.01 9.54
CA ASP A 136 -11.39 6.28 9.19
C ASP A 136 -11.40 7.29 10.34
N ASP A 137 -12.44 7.34 11.17
CA ASP A 137 -12.50 8.26 12.32
C ASP A 137 -11.44 7.94 13.39
N ASN A 138 -11.09 6.66 13.55
CA ASN A 138 -10.00 6.23 14.42
C ASN A 138 -8.64 6.55 13.79
N ALA A 139 -8.46 6.28 12.49
CA ALA A 139 -7.24 6.64 11.77
C ALA A 139 -7.00 8.16 11.80
N GLU A 140 -8.04 8.96 11.55
CA GLU A 140 -7.98 10.42 11.58
C GLU A 140 -7.53 10.94 12.94
N ARG A 141 -7.97 10.33 14.05
CA ARG A 141 -7.50 10.69 15.40
C ARG A 141 -6.02 10.41 15.61
N ILE A 142 -5.49 9.35 15.00
CA ILE A 142 -4.05 9.05 15.01
C ILE A 142 -3.29 10.07 14.16
N LEU A 143 -3.76 10.33 12.93
CA LEU A 143 -3.13 11.29 12.02
C LEU A 143 -3.14 12.70 12.59
N ASN A 144 -4.23 13.13 13.24
CA ASN A 144 -4.31 14.43 13.92
C ASN A 144 -3.26 14.62 15.03
N ILE A 145 -2.77 13.52 15.61
CA ILE A 145 -1.67 13.54 16.58
C ILE A 145 -0.32 13.53 15.85
N GLY A 146 -0.12 12.58 14.94
CA GLY A 146 1.14 12.36 14.25
C GLY A 146 1.52 13.49 13.30
N ASN A 147 0.52 14.07 12.62
CA ASN A 147 0.69 15.01 11.53
C ASN A 147 0.41 16.47 11.92
N LYS A 148 0.35 16.77 13.23
CA LYS A 148 0.00 18.11 13.73
C LYS A 148 0.90 19.24 13.19
N ILE A 149 2.18 18.95 12.95
CA ILE A 149 3.16 19.94 12.50
C ILE A 149 3.57 19.70 11.05
N ASN A 150 3.94 18.46 10.72
CA ASN A 150 4.25 18.00 9.37
C ASN A 150 3.63 16.63 9.18
N GLU A 151 3.46 16.20 7.94
CA GLU A 151 3.00 14.86 7.57
C GLU A 151 4.06 13.80 7.90
N HIS A 152 3.93 13.15 9.05
CA HIS A 152 4.89 12.16 9.54
C HIS A 152 4.42 10.72 9.32
N VAL A 153 3.11 10.49 9.38
CA VAL A 153 2.50 9.16 9.30
C VAL A 153 1.28 9.15 8.39
N TYR A 154 0.96 8.00 7.83
CA TYR A 154 -0.26 7.72 7.08
C TYR A 154 -0.78 6.34 7.48
N CYS A 155 -2.06 6.07 7.21
CA CYS A 155 -2.71 4.82 7.58
C CYS A 155 -3.03 3.98 6.35
N LYS A 156 -2.91 2.66 6.48
CA LYS A 156 -3.16 1.72 5.38
C LYS A 156 -3.92 0.49 5.83
N HIS A 157 -4.71 -0.05 4.91
CA HIS A 157 -5.28 -1.38 5.01
C HIS A 157 -4.15 -2.43 5.00
N ASP A 158 -4.25 -3.42 5.90
CA ASP A 158 -3.41 -4.62 5.88
C ASP A 158 -4.29 -5.86 5.99
N GLY A 159 -4.37 -6.63 4.90
CA GLY A 159 -5.18 -7.83 4.81
C GLY A 159 -4.72 -9.00 5.69
N SER A 160 -3.66 -8.83 6.49
CA SER A 160 -3.26 -9.77 7.54
C SER A 160 -3.90 -9.49 8.90
N LEU A 161 -4.62 -8.38 9.04
CA LEU A 161 -5.34 -7.97 10.25
C LEU A 161 -6.82 -8.37 10.16
N ASP A 162 -7.41 -8.65 11.33
CA ASP A 162 -8.82 -9.05 11.41
C ASP A 162 -9.74 -7.84 11.56
N ASP A 163 -9.35 -6.85 12.37
CA ASP A 163 -10.16 -5.67 12.69
C ASP A 163 -9.29 -4.44 13.07
N GLY A 164 -8.49 -3.97 12.11
CA GLY A 164 -7.61 -2.82 12.31
C GLY A 164 -6.85 -2.37 11.06
N PHE A 165 -5.80 -1.58 11.25
CA PHE A 165 -5.03 -0.98 10.16
C PHE A 165 -3.55 -0.83 10.53
N GLU A 166 -2.73 -0.48 9.54
CA GLU A 166 -1.31 -0.23 9.69
C GLU A 166 -1.03 1.28 9.80
N ILE A 167 -0.24 1.68 10.80
CA ILE A 167 0.29 3.04 10.92
C ILE A 167 1.69 3.03 10.32
N VAL A 168 1.88 3.76 9.21
CA VAL A 168 3.14 3.83 8.49
C VAL A 168 3.77 5.21 8.65
N SER A 169 5.07 5.29 8.88
CA SER A 169 5.80 6.55 8.94
C SER A 169 6.56 6.84 7.66
N HIS A 170 6.64 8.12 7.32
CA HIS A 170 7.70 8.60 6.44
C HIS A 170 9.09 8.32 7.07
N PRO A 171 10.15 8.19 6.25
CA PRO A 171 11.49 7.88 6.74
C PRO A 171 12.06 8.99 7.64
N ALA A 172 12.53 8.65 8.83
CA ALA A 172 13.15 9.63 9.73
C ALA A 172 14.41 9.09 10.43
N THR A 173 15.35 9.96 10.79
CA THR A 173 16.49 9.53 11.64
C THR A 173 16.02 9.13 13.04
N LEU A 174 16.80 8.30 13.76
CA LEU A 174 16.44 7.90 15.12
C LEU A 174 16.20 9.11 16.04
N GLU A 175 17.05 10.14 15.93
CA GLU A 175 16.89 11.39 16.69
C GLU A 175 15.52 12.04 16.41
N TYR A 176 15.10 12.11 15.15
CA TYR A 176 13.84 12.72 14.77
C TYR A 176 12.64 11.89 15.22
N HIS A 177 12.68 10.56 15.08
CA HIS A 177 11.66 9.67 15.67
C HIS A 177 11.53 9.86 17.18
N THR A 178 12.66 10.03 17.88
CA THR A 178 12.68 10.14 19.34
C THR A 178 12.14 11.48 19.83
N ASN A 179 12.49 12.57 19.15
CA ASN A 179 12.30 13.93 19.68
C ASN A 179 11.14 14.69 19.02
N THR A 180 10.74 14.33 17.81
CA THR A 180 9.79 15.12 17.01
C THR A 180 8.49 14.38 16.74
N ILE A 181 8.56 13.12 16.29
CA ILE A 181 7.35 12.35 16.02
C ILE A 181 6.71 11.97 17.36
N PRO A 182 5.44 12.32 17.62
CA PRO A 182 4.82 12.13 18.93
C PRO A 182 4.37 10.68 19.16
N TRP A 183 5.26 9.70 18.93
CA TRP A 183 4.98 8.26 19.02
C TRP A 183 4.30 7.88 20.32
N LYS A 184 4.75 8.40 21.46
CA LYS A 184 4.09 8.09 22.75
C LYS A 184 2.60 8.43 22.71
N LYS A 185 2.22 9.58 22.15
CA LYS A 185 0.82 10.01 22.06
C LYS A 185 0.04 9.19 21.04
N ILE A 186 0.65 8.85 19.90
CA ILE A 186 0.07 7.97 18.88
C ILE A 186 -0.27 6.61 19.50
N LEU A 187 0.70 5.99 20.16
CA LEU A 187 0.55 4.66 20.78
C LEU A 187 -0.46 4.68 21.95
N ASP A 188 -0.39 5.70 22.80
CA ASP A 188 -1.37 5.88 23.89
C ASP A 188 -2.78 6.06 23.32
N LYS A 189 -2.93 6.82 22.22
CA LYS A 189 -4.24 7.03 21.58
C LYS A 189 -4.81 5.76 20.96
N ALA A 190 -3.99 4.96 20.30
CA ALA A 190 -4.41 3.65 19.79
C ALA A 190 -4.90 2.75 20.94
N LEU A 191 -4.16 2.71 22.05
CA LEU A 191 -4.55 1.95 23.23
C LEU A 191 -5.87 2.44 23.85
N GLU A 192 -6.09 3.75 23.92
CA GLU A 192 -7.34 4.36 24.39
C GLU A 192 -8.55 3.98 23.52
N MET A 193 -8.34 3.80 22.22
CA MET A 193 -9.37 3.41 21.26
C MET A 193 -9.63 1.90 21.21
N GLY A 194 -8.92 1.12 22.03
CA GLY A 194 -9.13 -0.33 22.18
C GLY A 194 -8.24 -1.20 21.31
N TYR A 195 -7.30 -0.62 20.56
CA TYR A 195 -6.40 -1.39 19.71
C TYR A 195 -5.37 -2.20 20.51
N TYR A 196 -4.96 -3.32 19.94
CA TYR A 196 -3.81 -4.11 20.37
C TYR A 196 -2.85 -4.32 19.20
N SER A 197 -1.55 -4.36 19.50
CA SER A 197 -0.51 -4.63 18.49
C SER A 197 0.32 -5.87 18.85
N HIS A 198 -0.07 -6.59 19.91
CA HIS A 198 0.64 -7.80 20.32
C HIS A 198 -0.27 -9.01 20.48
N ASN A 199 -1.56 -8.85 20.80
CA ASN A 199 -2.40 -9.97 21.24
C ASN A 199 -3.03 -10.81 20.11
N SER A 200 -3.24 -10.26 18.90
CA SER A 200 -3.81 -11.00 17.77
C SER A 200 -2.85 -12.01 17.13
N GLY A 201 -1.56 -11.98 17.48
CA GLY A 201 -0.57 -12.96 17.01
C GLY A 201 -0.10 -12.77 15.56
N THR A 202 -0.76 -11.89 14.81
CA THR A 202 -0.42 -11.43 13.45
C THR A 202 0.44 -10.17 13.50
N CYS A 203 0.06 -9.17 14.32
CA CYS A 203 0.66 -7.84 14.34
C CYS A 203 2.20 -7.80 14.35
N GLY A 204 2.74 -7.12 13.33
CA GLY A 204 4.15 -6.75 13.14
C GLY A 204 4.52 -5.35 13.60
N LEU A 205 5.82 -5.15 13.79
CA LEU A 205 6.48 -3.85 13.78
C LEU A 205 7.64 -3.95 12.80
N HIS A 206 7.46 -3.49 11.58
CA HIS A 206 8.51 -3.51 10.57
C HIS A 206 9.31 -2.22 10.60
N VAL A 207 10.62 -2.35 10.38
CA VAL A 207 11.53 -1.22 10.30
C VAL A 207 12.28 -1.28 8.99
N HIS A 208 12.04 -0.30 8.12
CA HIS A 208 12.72 -0.12 6.86
C HIS A 208 13.96 0.75 7.06
N ILE A 209 15.11 0.28 6.59
CA ILE A 209 16.38 1.01 6.56
C ILE A 209 16.65 1.42 5.12
N ASN A 210 16.89 2.69 4.85
CA ASN A 210 17.22 3.12 3.50
C ASN A 210 18.61 2.60 3.06
N ARG A 211 18.68 1.95 1.89
CA ARG A 211 19.94 1.36 1.37
C ARG A 211 21.04 2.38 1.20
N ALA A 212 20.71 3.62 0.84
CA ALA A 212 21.66 4.71 0.67
C ALA A 212 22.46 5.02 1.95
N ALA A 213 21.97 4.63 3.14
CA ALA A 213 22.71 4.77 4.39
C ALA A 213 23.73 3.66 4.63
N LEU A 214 23.66 2.55 3.88
CA LEU A 214 24.46 1.34 4.14
C LEU A 214 25.78 1.31 3.34
N GLY A 215 26.06 2.34 2.55
CA GLY A 215 27.28 2.46 1.75
C GLY A 215 27.11 3.45 0.59
N GLU A 216 28.20 4.05 0.14
CA GLU A 216 28.19 4.99 -0.99
C GLU A 216 28.07 4.25 -2.33
N SER A 217 28.68 3.07 -2.42
CA SER A 217 28.61 2.18 -3.59
C SER A 217 27.70 0.98 -3.35
N VAL A 218 27.26 0.34 -4.44
CA VAL A 218 26.48 -0.91 -4.36
C VAL A 218 27.27 -2.00 -3.62
N GLU A 219 28.59 -2.08 -3.82
CA GLU A 219 29.43 -3.06 -3.13
C GLU A 219 29.49 -2.81 -1.63
N GLU A 220 29.65 -1.56 -1.21
CA GLU A 220 29.63 -1.18 0.22
C GLU A 220 28.27 -1.48 0.86
N GLN A 221 27.18 -1.14 0.17
CA GLN A 221 25.83 -1.47 0.61
C GLN A 221 25.67 -2.98 0.78
N GLU A 222 26.12 -3.78 -0.19
CA GLU A 222 26.06 -5.24 -0.07
C GLU A 222 26.89 -5.77 1.10
N ASN A 223 28.08 -5.24 1.34
CA ASN A 223 28.92 -5.65 2.47
C ASN A 223 28.26 -5.32 3.82
N THR A 224 27.66 -4.15 3.96
CA THR A 224 26.93 -3.76 5.17
C THR A 224 25.67 -4.60 5.37
N ILE A 225 24.89 -4.82 4.30
CA ILE A 225 23.70 -5.69 4.33
C ILE A 225 24.09 -7.12 4.69
N ALA A 226 25.22 -7.61 4.18
CA ALA A 226 25.75 -8.93 4.51
C ALA A 226 26.01 -9.08 6.01
N ARG A 227 26.56 -8.06 6.67
CA ARG A 227 26.75 -8.06 8.14
C ARG A 227 25.43 -8.05 8.89
N ILE A 228 24.42 -7.32 8.42
CA ILE A 228 23.06 -7.34 9.01
C ILE A 228 22.46 -8.75 8.93
N VAL A 229 22.48 -9.38 7.75
CA VAL A 229 21.98 -10.76 7.57
C VAL A 229 22.75 -11.72 8.47
N TYR A 230 24.07 -11.63 8.47
CA TYR A 230 24.94 -12.45 9.32
C TYR A 230 24.63 -12.27 10.82
N PHE A 231 24.36 -11.05 11.28
CA PHE A 231 23.97 -10.78 12.67
C PHE A 231 22.74 -11.58 13.08
N PHE A 232 21.73 -11.58 12.21
CA PHE A 232 20.47 -12.28 12.45
C PHE A 232 20.64 -13.79 12.46
N GLU A 233 21.43 -14.35 11.53
CA GLU A 233 21.72 -15.78 11.51
C GLU A 233 22.53 -16.21 12.74
N LYS A 234 23.58 -15.46 13.09
CA LYS A 234 24.47 -15.76 14.21
C LYS A 234 23.80 -15.67 15.57
N PHE A 235 22.95 -14.67 15.78
CA PHE A 235 22.30 -14.40 17.06
C PHE A 235 20.80 -14.70 17.07
N TRP A 236 20.36 -15.63 16.22
CA TRP A 236 18.94 -15.93 16.03
C TRP A 236 18.15 -16.13 17.32
N ASP A 237 18.70 -16.89 18.28
CA ASP A 237 18.03 -17.15 19.56
C ASP A 237 17.81 -15.88 20.40
N LYS A 238 18.77 -14.95 20.34
CA LYS A 238 18.70 -13.65 21.02
C LYS A 238 17.74 -12.71 20.30
N ILE A 239 17.77 -12.70 18.96
CA ILE A 239 16.82 -11.94 18.12
C ILE A 239 15.39 -12.39 18.37
N LEU A 240 15.14 -13.70 18.38
CA LEU A 240 13.81 -14.27 18.63
C LEU A 240 13.30 -13.88 20.03
N ARG A 241 14.18 -13.97 21.04
CA ARG A 241 13.85 -13.50 22.40
C ARG A 241 13.62 -11.99 22.46
N PHE A 242 14.36 -11.19 21.70
CA PHE A 242 14.17 -9.74 21.63
C PHE A 242 12.83 -9.38 20.97
N SER A 243 12.52 -10.04 19.84
CA SER A 243 11.36 -9.77 18.99
C SER A 243 10.02 -10.12 19.62
N ARG A 244 10.02 -11.03 20.60
CA ARG A 244 8.84 -11.59 21.29
C ARG A 244 7.99 -12.51 20.41
N ARG A 245 8.55 -13.01 19.31
CA ARG A 245 7.97 -14.10 18.52
C ARG A 245 8.47 -15.45 19.04
N THR A 246 7.67 -16.50 18.85
CA THR A 246 8.13 -17.90 18.94
C THR A 246 8.73 -18.33 17.60
N GLU A 247 9.46 -19.44 17.55
CA GLU A 247 9.98 -19.99 16.28
C GLU A 247 8.85 -20.20 15.27
N THR A 248 7.75 -20.82 15.68
CA THR A 248 6.58 -21.05 14.81
C THR A 248 5.99 -19.74 14.26
N GLN A 249 5.98 -18.66 15.05
CA GLN A 249 5.54 -17.35 14.58
C GLN A 249 6.54 -16.72 13.62
N ALA A 250 7.85 -16.88 13.88
CA ALA A 250 8.89 -16.40 12.99
C ALA A 250 8.88 -17.16 11.66
N ASP A 251 8.81 -18.49 11.66
CA ASP A 251 8.75 -19.31 10.44
C ASP A 251 7.60 -18.93 9.51
N ARG A 252 6.46 -18.50 10.07
CA ARG A 252 5.29 -18.08 9.29
C ARG A 252 5.40 -16.67 8.72
N TRP A 253 5.95 -15.73 9.48
CA TRP A 253 5.81 -14.30 9.19
C TRP A 253 7.14 -13.58 8.89
N ALA A 254 8.26 -14.12 9.36
CA ALA A 254 9.58 -13.49 9.33
C ALA A 254 10.68 -14.57 9.53
N SER A 255 10.77 -15.53 8.62
CA SER A 255 11.65 -16.70 8.77
C SER A 255 13.14 -16.30 8.70
N ARG A 256 14.00 -17.06 9.40
CA ARG A 256 15.45 -17.00 9.14
C ARG A 256 15.78 -17.63 7.79
N TYR A 257 16.86 -17.18 7.15
CA TYR A 257 17.31 -17.81 5.91
C TYR A 257 17.92 -19.19 6.18
N GLY A 258 18.56 -19.38 7.34
CA GLY A 258 19.26 -20.62 7.66
C GLY A 258 20.46 -20.88 6.74
N CYS A 259 21.10 -19.81 6.27
CA CYS A 259 22.24 -19.86 5.35
C CYS A 259 23.57 -20.07 6.09
N SER A 260 24.67 -20.21 5.32
CA SER A 260 26.01 -20.35 5.89
C SER A 260 26.36 -19.13 6.75
N MET A 261 27.01 -19.40 7.88
CA MET A 261 27.59 -18.39 8.78
C MET A 261 29.12 -18.41 8.73
N ASP A 262 29.72 -18.88 7.63
CA ASP A 262 31.17 -18.88 7.46
C ASP A 262 31.74 -17.45 7.43
N ASN A 263 31.03 -16.54 6.76
CA ASN A 263 31.32 -15.11 6.72
C ASN A 263 30.09 -14.34 6.21
N PRO A 264 30.02 -13.01 6.40
CA PRO A 264 28.89 -12.20 5.95
C PRO A 264 28.52 -12.39 4.48
N LYS A 265 29.51 -12.46 3.59
CA LYS A 265 29.28 -12.58 2.14
C LYS A 265 28.56 -13.87 1.76
N GLU A 266 28.94 -15.00 2.36
CA GLU A 266 28.24 -16.27 2.14
C GLU A 266 26.83 -16.28 2.75
N SER A 267 26.62 -15.62 3.89
CA SER A 267 25.28 -15.44 4.46
C SER A 267 24.37 -14.65 3.51
N LEU A 268 24.85 -13.53 2.97
CA LEU A 268 24.08 -12.73 2.01
C LEU A 268 23.78 -13.48 0.72
N LYS A 269 24.76 -14.22 0.19
CA LYS A 269 24.59 -15.04 -1.00
C LYS A 269 23.49 -16.07 -0.77
N GLY A 270 23.55 -16.81 0.35
CA GLY A 270 22.51 -17.76 0.72
C GLY A 270 21.13 -17.12 0.86
N ALA A 271 21.06 -15.93 1.48
CA ALA A 271 19.81 -15.17 1.62
C ALA A 271 19.20 -14.80 0.26
N LYS A 272 19.99 -14.25 -0.66
CA LYS A 272 19.55 -13.87 -2.01
C LYS A 272 19.14 -15.05 -2.88
N THR A 273 19.72 -16.23 -2.66
CA THR A 273 19.39 -17.46 -3.42
C THR A 273 18.34 -18.33 -2.74
N SER A 274 17.83 -17.96 -1.58
CA SER A 274 16.95 -18.80 -0.76
C SER A 274 15.57 -19.05 -1.37
N GLY A 275 15.08 -18.14 -2.22
CA GLY A 275 13.72 -18.21 -2.77
C GLY A 275 12.60 -17.97 -1.75
N LEU A 276 12.91 -17.55 -0.52
CA LEU A 276 11.93 -17.35 0.55
C LEU A 276 11.08 -16.07 0.43
N GLY A 277 11.42 -15.20 -0.53
CA GLY A 277 10.66 -13.99 -0.82
C GLY A 277 10.67 -12.97 0.32
N ARG A 278 9.54 -12.29 0.55
CA ARG A 278 9.42 -11.19 1.53
C ARG A 278 9.28 -11.65 2.98
N TYR A 279 8.88 -12.90 3.23
CA TYR A 279 8.54 -13.40 4.57
C TYR A 279 9.78 -13.88 5.35
N THR A 280 10.82 -13.06 5.34
CA THR A 280 12.09 -13.30 6.03
C THR A 280 12.33 -12.23 7.09
N ALA A 281 13.06 -12.57 8.16
CA ALA A 281 13.38 -11.66 9.26
C ALA A 281 14.08 -10.38 8.77
N VAL A 282 14.94 -10.53 7.76
CA VAL A 282 15.57 -9.45 7.00
C VAL A 282 15.07 -9.57 5.56
N ASN A 283 14.11 -8.75 5.14
CA ASN A 283 13.58 -8.74 3.79
C ASN A 283 14.46 -7.85 2.88
N LEU A 284 15.01 -8.47 1.83
CA LEU A 284 15.90 -7.84 0.86
C LEU A 284 15.22 -7.50 -0.48
N THR A 285 13.92 -7.81 -0.64
CA THR A 285 13.21 -7.71 -1.92
C THR A 285 12.85 -6.28 -2.32
N ASN A 286 12.68 -5.37 -1.36
CA ASN A 286 12.43 -3.96 -1.61
C ASN A 286 13.60 -3.36 -2.41
N THR A 287 13.37 -2.38 -3.29
CA THR A 287 14.44 -1.77 -4.12
C THR A 287 15.29 -0.74 -3.38
N PHE A 288 14.68 0.08 -2.54
CA PHE A 288 15.37 1.20 -1.88
C PHE A 288 15.62 1.00 -0.38
N THR A 289 15.03 -0.04 0.21
CA THR A 289 15.14 -0.31 1.66
C THR A 289 15.48 -1.76 1.94
N VAL A 290 16.08 -2.00 3.10
CA VAL A 290 16.13 -3.31 3.77
C VAL A 290 15.13 -3.28 4.90
N GLU A 291 14.26 -4.28 4.98
CA GLU A 291 13.15 -4.28 5.92
C GLU A 291 13.35 -5.36 6.98
N LEU A 292 13.26 -4.98 8.25
CA LEU A 292 13.35 -5.90 9.37
C LEU A 292 11.94 -6.25 9.87
N ARG A 293 11.51 -7.49 9.61
CA ARG A 293 10.13 -7.95 9.83
C ARG A 293 9.92 -8.75 11.11
N ILE A 294 11.00 -9.11 11.79
CA ILE A 294 10.95 -10.09 12.89
C ILE A 294 10.19 -9.57 14.12
N PHE A 295 10.13 -8.26 14.33
CA PHE A 295 9.59 -7.72 15.58
C PHE A 295 8.07 -7.90 15.62
N ARG A 296 7.58 -8.41 16.75
CA ARG A 296 6.14 -8.40 17.06
C ARG A 296 5.73 -6.95 17.31
N GLY A 297 4.50 -6.59 16.94
CA GLY A 297 3.94 -5.27 17.19
C GLY A 297 3.88 -4.89 18.68
N THR A 298 3.66 -3.61 18.97
CA THR A 298 3.57 -3.08 20.34
C THR A 298 3.00 -1.67 20.42
N LEU A 299 2.13 -1.44 21.41
CA LEU A 299 1.72 -0.09 21.82
C LEU A 299 2.48 0.42 23.06
N ARG A 300 3.40 -0.38 23.61
CA ARG A 300 4.29 0.06 24.69
C ARG A 300 5.43 0.90 24.13
N TYR A 301 5.41 2.20 24.38
CA TYR A 301 6.43 3.15 23.91
C TYR A 301 7.86 2.69 24.16
N LYS A 302 8.18 2.21 25.38
CA LYS A 302 9.54 1.74 25.70
C LYS A 302 9.97 0.58 24.80
N THR A 303 9.08 -0.35 24.48
CA THR A 303 9.42 -1.47 23.59
C THR A 303 9.52 -1.03 22.15
N PHE A 304 8.62 -0.13 21.71
CA PHE A 304 8.68 0.46 20.38
C PHE A 304 10.03 1.16 20.16
N MET A 305 10.42 2.08 21.04
CA MET A 305 11.69 2.80 20.93
C MET A 305 12.92 1.91 21.10
N ALA A 306 12.85 0.87 21.95
CA ALA A 306 13.92 -0.12 22.07
C ALA A 306 14.18 -0.84 20.74
N THR A 307 13.13 -1.14 19.95
CA THR A 307 13.28 -1.72 18.61
C THR A 307 14.01 -0.75 17.68
N LEU A 308 13.58 0.52 17.61
CA LEU A 308 14.24 1.51 16.74
C LEU A 308 15.71 1.71 17.13
N GLN A 309 16.00 1.82 18.43
CA GLN A 309 17.37 1.95 18.94
C GLN A 309 18.23 0.71 18.67
N PHE A 310 17.63 -0.49 18.69
CA PHE A 310 18.32 -1.74 18.34
C PHE A 310 18.72 -1.74 16.87
N VAL A 311 17.79 -1.36 15.98
CA VAL A 311 18.06 -1.29 14.54
C VAL A 311 19.13 -0.24 14.23
N ASP A 312 19.06 0.92 14.87
CA ASP A 312 20.05 1.98 14.72
C ASP A 312 21.45 1.56 15.16
N LEU A 313 21.58 0.91 16.33
CA LEU A 313 22.86 0.37 16.78
C LEU A 313 23.39 -0.73 15.85
N LEU A 314 22.51 -1.60 15.34
CA LEU A 314 22.91 -2.62 14.37
C LEU A 314 23.44 -1.99 13.08
N CYS A 315 22.79 -0.95 12.56
CA CYS A 315 23.28 -0.21 11.40
C CYS A 315 24.63 0.45 11.68
N GLU A 316 24.77 1.17 12.80
CA GLU A 316 26.04 1.80 13.20
C GLU A 316 27.17 0.76 13.23
N MET A 317 26.94 -0.42 13.80
CA MET A 317 27.95 -1.47 13.89
C MET A 317 28.22 -2.12 12.54
N ALA A 318 27.20 -2.40 11.73
CA ALA A 318 27.37 -3.00 10.42
C ALA A 318 28.14 -2.08 9.45
N ILE A 319 27.97 -0.76 9.57
CA ILE A 319 28.67 0.24 8.77
C ILE A 319 30.14 0.37 9.22
N ASN A 320 30.38 0.47 10.53
CA ASN A 320 31.68 0.87 11.05
C ASN A 320 32.65 -0.29 11.34
N LEU A 321 32.15 -1.52 11.48
CA LEU A 321 32.98 -2.69 11.78
C LEU A 321 33.36 -3.48 10.53
N THR A 322 34.53 -4.07 10.56
CA THR A 322 35.00 -5.04 9.57
C THR A 322 34.30 -6.41 9.74
N ASP A 323 34.36 -7.24 8.71
CA ASP A 323 33.80 -8.59 8.76
C ASP A 323 34.42 -9.45 9.87
N GLU A 324 35.72 -9.29 10.14
CA GLU A 324 36.42 -10.02 11.21
C GLU A 324 35.94 -9.60 12.60
N GLU A 325 35.81 -8.30 12.85
CA GLU A 325 35.25 -7.78 14.10
C GLU A 325 33.81 -8.27 14.30
N PHE A 326 33.02 -8.29 13.23
CA PHE A 326 31.63 -8.74 13.29
C PHE A 326 31.49 -10.25 13.55
N GLN A 327 32.37 -11.04 12.94
CA GLN A 327 32.43 -12.51 13.13
C GLN A 327 32.93 -12.91 14.52
N THR A 328 33.84 -12.13 15.12
CA THR A 328 34.41 -12.45 16.44
C THR A 328 33.56 -11.91 17.61
N MET A 329 32.73 -10.89 17.37
CA MET A 329 31.85 -10.30 18.37
C MET A 329 30.89 -11.31 19.01
N THR A 330 30.72 -11.22 20.32
CA THR A 330 29.70 -11.95 21.08
C THR A 330 28.46 -11.08 21.33
N TRP A 331 27.31 -11.70 21.62
CA TRP A 331 26.10 -10.95 22.00
C TRP A 331 26.33 -10.06 23.23
N LYS A 332 27.14 -10.52 24.19
CA LYS A 332 27.51 -9.76 25.38
C LYS A 332 28.29 -8.50 25.04
N GLU A 333 29.19 -8.57 24.07
CA GLU A 333 29.93 -7.40 23.60
C GLU A 333 28.99 -6.42 22.88
N PHE A 334 28.09 -6.92 22.03
CA PHE A 334 27.02 -6.12 21.44
C PHE A 334 26.16 -5.41 22.51
N ALA A 335 25.69 -6.13 23.53
CA ALA A 335 24.86 -5.55 24.58
C ALA A 335 25.61 -4.46 25.39
N LYS A 336 26.94 -4.56 25.49
CA LYS A 336 27.79 -3.56 26.17
C LYS A 336 28.05 -2.31 25.34
N THR A 337 27.92 -2.35 24.01
CA THR A 337 28.09 -1.15 23.17
C THR A 337 26.90 -0.20 23.26
N VAL A 338 25.76 -0.65 23.81
CA VAL A 338 24.56 0.17 23.99
C VAL A 338 24.88 1.39 24.85
N SER A 339 24.94 2.54 24.19
CA SER A 339 25.25 3.84 24.76
C SER A 339 24.09 4.41 25.59
N ALA A 340 24.38 5.40 26.43
CA ALA A 340 23.38 5.99 27.33
C ALA A 340 22.23 6.71 26.61
N ASN A 341 22.44 7.18 25.38
CA ASN A 341 21.40 7.79 24.53
C ASN A 341 20.45 6.75 23.91
N LYS A 342 20.71 5.44 24.06
CA LYS A 342 19.83 4.34 23.67
C LYS A 342 19.22 3.67 24.93
N ALA A 343 18.57 4.49 25.76
CA ALA A 343 18.16 4.11 27.11
C ALA A 343 17.07 3.01 27.12
N GLU A 344 16.09 3.11 26.22
CA GLU A 344 15.00 2.15 26.09
C GLU A 344 15.52 0.77 25.67
N LEU A 345 16.48 0.71 24.73
CA LEU A 345 17.16 -0.52 24.36
C LEU A 345 17.87 -1.14 25.56
N LYS A 346 18.66 -0.35 26.30
CA LYS A 346 19.40 -0.83 27.46
C LYS A 346 18.47 -1.42 28.52
N GLU A 347 17.39 -0.72 28.86
CA GLU A 347 16.38 -1.22 29.80
C GLU A 347 15.69 -2.48 29.27
N TYR A 348 15.38 -2.52 27.98
CA TYR A 348 14.70 -3.65 27.36
C TYR A 348 15.57 -4.91 27.33
N LEU A 349 16.86 -4.80 26.99
CA LEU A 349 17.80 -5.94 27.06
C LEU A 349 17.86 -6.53 28.47
N LYS A 350 17.90 -5.68 29.50
CA LYS A 350 17.87 -6.11 30.90
C LYS A 350 16.59 -6.89 31.24
N ILE A 351 15.42 -6.32 30.94
CA ILE A 351 14.12 -6.95 31.22
C ILE A 351 13.99 -8.29 30.47
N ARG A 352 14.54 -8.36 29.26
CA ARG A 352 14.54 -9.57 28.45
C ARG A 352 15.66 -10.55 28.81
N GLY A 353 16.55 -10.25 29.76
CA GLY A 353 17.68 -11.11 30.13
C GLY A 353 18.63 -11.35 28.96
N LEU A 354 18.95 -10.28 28.23
CA LEU A 354 19.81 -10.24 27.04
C LEU A 354 21.09 -9.40 27.28
N GLU A 355 21.46 -9.12 28.54
CA GLU A 355 22.69 -8.38 28.89
C GLU A 355 23.93 -9.29 29.04
N GLU A 356 23.75 -10.61 29.19
CA GLU A 356 24.82 -11.56 29.54
C GLU A 356 25.18 -12.55 28.44
#